data_AF-A0A6P5Y3R2-F1
#
_entry.id   AF-A0A6P5Y3R2-F1
#
_cell.length_a   1.000
_cell.length_b   1.000
_cell.length_c   1.000
_cell.angle_alpha   90.00
_cell.angle_beta   90.00
_cell.angle_gamma   90.00
#
_symmetry.space_group_name_H-M   'P 1'
#
loop_
_entity.id
_entity.type
_entity.pdbx_description
1 polymer ?
#
loop_
_entity_poly.entity_id
_entity_poly.type
_entity_poly.pdbx_seq_one_letter_code
_entity_poly.pdbx_strand_id
1 'polypeptide(L)'
;MAKLVLLLATFALVLFLSNASIYRTTITVDSEETRGRQERSCQQQIRKQNYLTHCREYMEEQCSSHSRPAVSIEPCCEQLKKLDTQCQCTGLKQAVERLLEEGELGREEQQEMYEVAERVMRKCEMEPRMCDMQSRNWF
;
A
#
# COMPACT_ATOMS: atom_id res chain seq x y z
N MET A 1 -26.18 -24.45 -57.40
CA MET A 1 -26.90 -23.45 -56.57
C MET A 1 -27.03 -23.92 -55.11
N ALA A 2 -27.61 -25.10 -54.81
CA ALA A 2 -27.84 -25.56 -53.43
C ALA A 2 -26.57 -25.72 -52.56
N LYS A 3 -25.43 -26.10 -53.15
CA LYS A 3 -24.15 -26.27 -52.42
C LYS A 3 -23.58 -24.96 -51.88
N LEU A 4 -23.83 -23.84 -52.57
CA LEU A 4 -23.38 -22.51 -52.14
C LEU A 4 -24.27 -21.95 -51.02
N VAL A 5 -25.56 -22.26 -51.05
CA VAL A 5 -26.51 -21.87 -50.00
C VAL A 5 -26.19 -22.58 -48.68
N LEU A 6 -25.79 -23.85 -48.74
CA LEU A 6 -25.39 -24.61 -47.55
C LEU A 6 -24.13 -24.02 -46.89
N LEU A 7 -23.16 -23.59 -47.69
CA LEU A 7 -21.91 -22.98 -47.20
C LEU A 7 -22.14 -21.59 -46.59
N LEU A 8 -23.05 -20.80 -47.14
CA LEU A 8 -23.41 -19.50 -46.58
C LEU A 8 -24.16 -19.65 -45.25
N ALA A 9 -25.04 -20.64 -45.14
CA ALA A 9 -25.80 -20.90 -43.92
C ALA A 9 -24.90 -21.36 -42.76
N THR A 10 -23.90 -22.22 -43.02
CA THR A 10 -22.95 -22.65 -41.98
C THR A 10 -22.01 -21.52 -41.57
N PHE A 11 -21.55 -20.68 -42.50
CA PHE A 11 -20.69 -19.54 -42.18
C PHE A 11 -21.41 -18.49 -41.32
N ALA A 12 -22.69 -18.22 -41.59
CA ALA A 12 -23.51 -17.32 -40.78
C ALA A 12 -23.67 -17.83 -39.33
N LEU A 13 -23.86 -19.15 -39.15
CA LEU A 13 -24.02 -19.77 -37.83
C LEU A 13 -22.74 -19.66 -36.97
N VAL A 14 -21.57 -19.79 -37.61
CA VAL A 14 -20.26 -19.59 -36.94
C VAL A 14 -20.06 -18.13 -36.52
N LEU A 15 -20.49 -17.16 -37.33
CA LEU A 15 -20.42 -15.74 -36.98
C LEU A 15 -21.35 -15.38 -35.81
N PHE A 16 -22.55 -15.96 -35.72
CA PHE A 16 -23.44 -15.72 -34.57
C PHE A 16 -22.91 -16.29 -33.25
N LEU A 17 -22.20 -17.43 -33.29
CA LEU A 17 -21.56 -18.02 -32.10
C LEU A 17 -20.30 -17.26 -31.64
N SER A 18 -19.71 -16.42 -32.49
CA SER A 18 -18.52 -15.62 -32.13
C SER A 18 -18.80 -14.43 -31.20
N ASN A 19 -20.07 -14.15 -30.89
CA ASN A 19 -20.47 -13.08 -29.96
C ASN A 19 -20.28 -13.42 -28.47
N ALA A 20 -19.79 -14.61 -28.11
CA ALA A 20 -19.55 -14.99 -26.71
C ALA A 20 -18.24 -14.42 -26.10
N SER A 21 -17.33 -13.88 -26.92
CA SER A 21 -16.09 -13.25 -26.45
C SER A 21 -16.03 -11.74 -26.70
N ILE A 22 -17.18 -11.10 -26.94
CA ILE A 22 -17.30 -9.63 -26.88
C ILE A 22 -18.01 -9.27 -25.58
N TYR A 23 -17.57 -9.86 -24.48
CA TYR A 23 -17.40 -9.05 -23.29
C TYR A 23 -16.25 -8.12 -23.63
N ARG A 24 -16.57 -6.99 -24.29
CA ARG A 24 -15.80 -5.77 -24.08
C ARG A 24 -15.69 -5.70 -22.56
N THR A 25 -14.52 -6.05 -22.05
CA THR A 25 -13.94 -5.41 -20.89
C THR A 25 -14.20 -3.94 -21.14
N THR A 26 -15.28 -3.43 -20.55
CA THR A 26 -15.41 -2.02 -20.24
C THR A 26 -14.11 -1.75 -19.55
N ILE A 27 -13.18 -1.12 -20.27
CA ILE A 27 -11.89 -0.80 -19.70
C ILE A 27 -12.27 0.18 -18.60
N THR A 28 -12.37 -0.32 -17.38
CA THR A 28 -12.18 0.47 -16.19
C THR A 28 -10.72 0.90 -16.27
N VAL A 29 -10.43 1.88 -17.15
CA VAL A 29 -9.24 2.73 -17.07
C VAL A 29 -9.49 3.62 -15.85
N ASP A 30 -9.57 3.00 -14.67
CA ASP A 30 -9.43 3.69 -13.40
C ASP A 30 -9.38 2.66 -12.28
N SER A 31 -8.22 2.03 -12.07
CA SER A 31 -7.79 1.58 -10.73
C SER A 31 -6.42 0.90 -10.78
N GLU A 32 -6.26 -0.22 -11.49
CA GLU A 32 -5.11 -1.11 -11.21
C GLU A 32 -3.77 -0.60 -11.75
N GLU A 33 -3.74 -0.04 -12.96
CA GLU A 33 -2.48 0.45 -13.56
C GLU A 33 -1.99 1.73 -12.87
N THR A 34 -2.91 2.65 -12.53
CA THR A 34 -2.62 3.88 -11.79
C THR A 34 -2.22 3.58 -10.34
N ARG A 35 -2.89 2.64 -9.67
CA ARG A 35 -2.55 2.17 -8.31
C ARG A 35 -1.16 1.54 -8.26
N GLY A 36 -0.85 0.62 -9.17
CA GLY A 36 0.48 0.00 -9.23
C GLY A 36 1.60 1.00 -9.55
N ARG A 37 1.28 2.09 -10.27
CA ARG A 37 2.24 3.18 -10.53
C ARG A 37 2.50 4.03 -9.28
N GLN A 38 1.45 4.36 -8.54
CA GLN A 38 1.54 5.13 -7.30
C GLN A 38 2.28 4.36 -6.21
N GLU A 39 2.00 3.06 -6.08
CA GLU A 39 2.69 2.17 -5.15
C GLU A 39 4.20 2.16 -5.42
N ARG A 40 4.61 1.95 -6.68
CA ARG A 40 6.04 2.00 -7.07
C ARG A 40 6.69 3.34 -6.75
N SER A 41 5.96 4.45 -6.93
CA SER A 41 6.45 5.79 -6.58
C SER A 41 6.70 5.91 -5.08
N CYS A 42 5.74 5.50 -4.23
CA CYS A 42 5.91 5.52 -2.79
C CYS A 42 7.06 4.60 -2.35
N GLN A 43 7.15 3.38 -2.87
CA GLN A 43 8.27 2.47 -2.58
C GLN A 43 9.62 3.12 -2.89
N GLN A 44 9.73 3.85 -4.00
CA GLN A 44 10.97 4.52 -4.37
C GLN A 44 11.31 5.67 -3.40
N GLN A 45 10.33 6.46 -2.96
CA GLN A 45 10.54 7.53 -1.98
C GLN A 45 10.93 6.98 -0.61
N ILE A 46 10.24 5.93 -0.17
CA ILE A 46 10.52 5.26 1.11
C ILE A 46 11.96 4.71 1.11
N ARG A 47 12.40 4.09 0.00
CA ARG A 47 13.79 3.66 -0.20
C ARG A 47 14.79 4.81 -0.08
N LYS A 48 14.49 5.97 -0.70
CA LYS A 48 15.33 7.17 -0.60
C LYS A 48 15.43 7.72 0.82
N GLN A 49 14.39 7.53 1.64
CA GLN A 49 14.38 7.87 3.07
C GLN A 49 14.86 6.72 3.97
N ASN A 50 15.65 5.78 3.44
CA ASN A 50 16.20 4.64 4.18
C ASN A 50 15.12 3.83 4.92
N TYR A 51 13.93 3.67 4.34
CA TYR A 51 12.81 2.97 4.97
C TYR A 51 12.48 3.48 6.37
N LEU A 52 12.53 4.82 6.52
CA LEU A 52 12.15 5.52 7.74
C LEU A 52 12.85 4.98 9.01
N THR A 53 14.15 4.68 8.92
CA THR A 53 14.93 4.11 10.04
C THR A 53 14.75 4.87 11.36
N HIS A 54 14.68 6.21 11.35
CA HIS A 54 14.50 6.97 12.59
C HIS A 54 13.10 6.81 13.18
N CYS A 55 12.08 6.62 12.34
CA CYS A 55 10.75 6.27 12.84
C CYS A 55 10.74 4.88 13.46
N ARG A 56 11.47 3.93 12.86
CA ARG A 56 11.62 2.59 13.41
C ARG A 56 12.29 2.63 14.79
N GLU A 57 13.42 3.29 14.90
CA GLU A 57 14.15 3.48 16.17
C GLU A 57 13.28 4.16 17.24
N TYR A 58 12.56 5.22 16.86
CA TYR A 58 11.65 5.91 17.78
C TYR A 58 10.50 5.01 18.23
N MET A 59 9.88 4.22 17.34
CA MET A 59 8.77 3.35 17.69
C MET A 59 9.21 2.18 18.58
N GLU A 60 10.34 1.54 18.27
CA GLU A 60 10.92 0.47 19.08
C GLU A 60 11.22 0.94 20.52
N GLU A 61 11.73 2.17 20.65
CA GLU A 61 11.99 2.80 21.94
C GLU A 61 10.70 3.09 22.72
N GLN A 62 9.64 3.56 22.07
CA GLN A 62 8.37 3.86 22.74
C GLN A 62 7.65 2.61 23.25
N CYS A 63 7.81 1.46 22.57
CA CYS A 63 7.26 0.18 23.02
C CYS A 63 8.18 -0.56 24.00
N SER A 64 9.47 -0.22 24.05
CA SER A 64 10.42 -0.85 24.97
C SER A 64 10.30 -0.28 26.38
N SER A 65 10.03 -1.14 27.36
CA SER A 65 9.99 -0.76 28.79
C SER A 65 11.37 -0.42 29.40
N HIS A 66 12.45 -0.51 28.62
CA HIS A 66 13.80 -0.25 29.12
C HIS A 66 14.11 1.24 29.05
N SER A 67 14.59 1.81 30.16
CA SER A 67 15.03 3.22 30.27
C SER A 67 16.24 3.51 29.40
N ARG A 68 16.03 3.60 28.10
CA ARG A 68 16.99 4.13 27.13
C ARG A 68 16.84 5.66 27.06
N PRO A 69 17.88 6.37 26.58
CA PRO A 69 17.82 7.82 26.48
C PRO A 69 16.71 8.22 25.50
N ALA A 70 15.85 9.14 25.91
CA ALA A 70 14.70 9.60 25.13
C ALA A 70 15.10 9.95 23.69
N VAL A 71 14.72 9.08 22.74
CA VAL A 71 14.97 9.29 21.31
C VAL A 71 14.09 10.46 20.84
N SER A 72 14.74 11.47 20.27
CA SER A 72 14.08 12.62 19.65
C SER A 72 13.24 12.17 18.46
N ILE A 73 12.02 12.69 18.33
CA ILE A 73 11.09 12.35 17.25
C ILE A 73 11.40 13.12 15.97
N GLU A 74 12.12 14.23 16.07
CA GLU A 74 12.42 15.15 14.98
C GLU A 74 13.04 14.45 13.75
N PRO A 75 14.05 13.56 13.88
CA PRO A 75 14.61 12.85 12.72
C PRO A 75 13.59 11.96 12.02
N CYS A 76 12.68 11.33 12.76
CA CYS A 76 11.57 10.57 12.17
C CYS A 76 10.63 11.50 11.39
N CYS A 77 10.21 12.61 12.01
CA CYS A 77 9.33 13.58 11.34
C CYS A 77 9.97 14.11 10.04
N GLU A 78 11.27 14.41 10.05
CA GLU A 78 11.98 14.88 8.86
C GLU A 78 12.08 13.84 7.74
N GLN A 79 12.23 12.55 8.07
CA GLN A 79 12.15 11.49 7.06
C GLN A 79 10.74 11.39 6.49
N LEU A 80 9.73 11.49 7.35
CA LEU A 80 8.34 11.36 6.97
C LEU A 80 7.84 12.55 6.13
N LYS A 81 8.28 13.78 6.41
CA LYS A 81 7.93 14.99 5.63
C LYS A 81 8.49 14.98 4.21
N LYS A 82 9.56 14.21 3.96
CA LYS A 82 10.17 14.07 2.63
C LYS A 82 9.45 13.09 1.72
N LEU A 83 8.46 12.37 2.25
CA LEU A 83 7.52 11.59 1.46
C LEU A 83 6.36 12.49 1.03
N ASP A 84 5.87 12.25 -0.17
CA ASP A 84 4.60 12.82 -0.60
C ASP A 84 3.50 12.44 0.41
N THR A 85 2.54 13.33 0.64
CA THR A 85 1.39 13.14 1.56
C THR A 85 0.73 11.77 1.40
N GLN A 86 0.51 11.34 0.16
CA GLN A 86 -0.08 10.04 -0.18
C GLN A 86 0.78 8.83 0.20
N CYS A 87 2.09 9.02 0.39
CA CYS A 87 3.08 7.99 0.70
C CYS A 87 3.46 7.95 2.20
N GLN A 88 3.02 8.93 3.00
CA GLN A 88 3.37 9.00 4.43
C GLN A 88 2.82 7.81 5.21
N CYS A 89 1.53 7.50 5.06
CA CYS A 89 0.93 6.32 5.70
C CYS A 89 1.57 5.02 5.20
N THR A 90 1.78 4.88 3.88
CA THR A 90 2.43 3.70 3.30
C THR A 90 3.84 3.51 3.85
N GLY A 91 4.62 4.59 3.93
CA GLY A 91 5.98 4.57 4.48
C GLY A 91 5.98 4.16 5.94
N LEU A 92 5.14 4.80 6.75
CA LEU A 92 5.07 4.54 8.18
C LEU A 92 4.58 3.11 8.48
N LYS A 93 3.59 2.61 7.73
CA LYS A 93 3.15 1.22 7.83
C LYS A 93 4.29 0.25 7.56
N GLN A 94 5.04 0.45 6.48
CA GLN A 94 6.18 -0.42 6.17
C GLN A 94 7.27 -0.38 7.25
N ALA A 95 7.46 0.77 7.90
CA ALA A 95 8.39 0.86 9.01
C ALA A 95 7.94 0.01 10.21
N VAL A 96 6.63 0.00 10.51
CA VAL A 96 6.04 -0.87 11.54
C VAL A 96 6.11 -2.33 11.13
N GLU A 97 5.67 -2.69 9.92
CA GLU A 97 5.68 -4.08 9.44
C GLU A 97 7.07 -4.72 9.57
N ARG A 98 8.14 -3.97 9.28
CA ARG A 98 9.51 -4.46 9.49
C ARG A 98 9.88 -4.69 10.94
N LEU A 99 9.44 -3.84 11.86
CA LEU A 99 9.62 -4.08 13.30
C LEU A 99 8.92 -5.37 13.74
N LEU A 100 7.72 -5.61 13.20
CA LEU A 100 6.95 -6.81 13.50
C LEU A 100 7.55 -8.07 12.87
N GLU A 101 8.26 -7.94 11.74
CA GLU A 101 8.99 -9.05 11.11
C GLU A 101 10.33 -9.33 11.80
N GLU A 102 10.99 -8.30 12.34
CA GLU A 102 12.29 -8.42 13.03
C GLU A 102 12.14 -8.98 14.46
N GLY A 103 10.99 -8.78 15.12
CA GLY A 103 10.69 -9.28 16.45
C GLY A 103 9.65 -10.39 16.47
N GLU A 104 9.78 -11.38 17.37
CA GLU A 104 8.70 -12.32 17.67
C GLU A 104 7.65 -11.66 18.59
N LEU A 105 6.92 -10.68 18.05
CA LEU A 105 5.95 -9.89 18.82
C LEU A 105 4.57 -10.54 18.82
N GLY A 106 3.96 -10.60 20.01
CA GLY A 106 2.59 -11.05 20.21
C GLY A 106 1.57 -10.09 19.59
N ARG A 107 0.30 -10.53 19.52
CA ARG A 107 -0.78 -9.73 18.89
C ARG A 107 -1.02 -8.39 19.60
N GLU A 108 -0.87 -8.35 20.92
CA GLU A 108 -1.05 -7.14 21.73
C GLU A 108 0.09 -6.13 21.47
N GLU A 109 1.35 -6.59 21.46
CA GLU A 109 2.52 -5.77 21.16
C GLU A 109 2.47 -5.21 19.72
N GLN A 110 1.98 -6.00 18.76
CA GLN A 110 1.73 -5.53 17.40
C GLN A 110 0.73 -4.37 17.35
N GLN A 111 -0.34 -4.44 18.17
CA GLN A 111 -1.34 -3.38 18.25
C GLN A 111 -0.77 -2.11 18.88
N GLU A 112 0.04 -2.26 19.93
CA GLU A 112 0.76 -1.14 20.54
C GLU A 112 1.68 -0.43 19.53
N MET A 113 2.42 -1.20 18.72
CA MET A 113 3.24 -0.65 17.63
C MET A 113 2.43 0.23 16.67
N TYR A 114 1.23 -0.19 16.27
CA TYR A 114 0.35 0.60 15.41
C TYR A 114 -0.14 1.88 16.09
N GLU A 115 -0.48 1.83 17.38
CA GLU A 115 -0.89 3.00 18.15
C GLU A 115 0.24 4.04 18.29
N VAL A 116 1.47 3.57 18.46
CA VAL A 116 2.65 4.45 18.45
C VAL A 116 2.83 5.10 17.08
N ALA A 117 2.66 4.35 15.99
CA ALA A 117 2.73 4.89 14.64
C ALA A 117 1.70 6.00 14.38
N GLU A 118 0.44 5.83 14.80
CA GLU A 118 -0.54 6.92 14.72
C GLU A 118 -0.14 8.15 15.55
N ARG A 119 0.50 7.92 16.70
CA ARG A 119 1.02 9.01 17.54
C ARG A 119 2.13 9.77 16.83
N VAL A 120 2.96 9.11 16.03
CA VAL A 120 3.97 9.75 15.17
C VAL A 120 3.29 10.70 14.17
N MET A 121 2.24 10.25 13.45
CA MET A 121 1.51 11.12 12.51
C MET A 121 0.99 12.39 13.19
N ARG A 122 0.43 12.26 14.40
CA ARG A 122 -0.08 13.40 15.18
C ARG A 122 1.04 14.33 15.66
N LYS A 123 2.09 13.79 16.27
CA LYS A 123 3.22 14.58 16.80
C LYS A 123 4.01 15.30 15.69
N CYS A 124 4.13 14.68 14.52
CA CYS A 124 4.79 15.26 13.37
C CYS A 124 3.88 16.18 12.53
N GLU A 125 2.61 16.37 12.95
CA GLU A 125 1.60 17.19 12.28
C GLU A 125 1.38 16.80 10.81
N MET A 126 1.34 15.49 10.54
CA MET A 126 1.18 14.93 9.20
C MET A 126 -0.28 14.89 8.75
N GLU A 127 -0.47 14.87 7.42
CA GLU A 127 -1.77 14.62 6.80
C GLU A 127 -1.70 13.34 5.94
N PRO A 128 -2.63 12.37 6.13
CA PRO A 128 -3.69 12.36 7.13
C PRO A 128 -3.16 12.10 8.56
N ARG A 129 -3.81 12.65 9.59
CA ARG A 129 -3.37 12.51 11.01
C ARG A 129 -3.50 11.09 11.58
N MET A 130 -4.26 10.24 10.90
CA MET A 130 -4.48 8.84 11.27
C MET A 130 -4.35 8.00 10.01
N CYS A 131 -3.76 6.82 10.17
CA CYS A 131 -3.70 5.81 9.15
C CYS A 131 -4.29 4.53 9.76
N ASP A 132 -5.34 3.97 9.16
CA ASP A 132 -5.89 2.61 9.34
C ASP A 132 -4.87 1.45 9.17
N MET A 133 -3.90 1.35 10.08
CA MET A 133 -2.76 0.42 9.93
C MET A 133 -3.14 -1.06 9.83
N GLN A 134 -4.33 -1.42 10.31
CA GLN A 134 -4.84 -2.79 10.34
C GLN A 134 -5.50 -3.23 9.03
N SER A 135 -5.85 -2.29 8.16
CA SER A 135 -6.48 -2.64 6.90
C SER A 135 -5.49 -3.31 5.95
N ARG A 136 -5.89 -4.49 5.49
CA ARG A 136 -5.28 -5.20 4.36
C ARG A 136 -5.64 -4.54 3.02
N ASN A 137 -6.67 -3.70 3.01
CA ASN A 137 -7.23 -3.06 1.81
C ASN A 137 -6.69 -1.64 1.67
N TRP A 138 -5.38 -1.53 1.64
CA TRP A 138 -4.69 -0.26 1.70
C TRP A 138 -3.95 0.09 0.43
N PHE A 139 -4.58 -0.22 -0.70
CA PHE A 139 -4.15 0.19 -2.02
C PHE A 139 -5.37 0.31 -2.91
#